data_AF-A0A3D3CMR9-F1
#
_entry.id   AF-A0A3D3CMR9-F1
#
_cell.length_a   1.000
_cell.length_b   1.000
_cell.length_c   1.000
_cell.angle_alpha   90.00
_cell.angle_beta   90.00
_cell.angle_gamma   90.00
#
_symmetry.space_group_name_H-M   'P 1'
#
loop_
_entity.id
_entity.type
_entity.pdbx_description
1 polymer ?
#
loop_
_entity_poly.entity_id
_entity_poly.type
_entity_poly.pdbx_seq_one_letter_code
_entity_poly.pdbx_strand_id
1 'polypeptide(L)'
;MAVLIAIVFSMSFTRIFDPDEFFFSHISWKMLHGEKLYLDFLVLHHPLLNFLIEPIIAFFGEKASTLLVLRVGMFLTFLLIIAVTYRIAEEAFNRETAAISVILLSSSVFFVTKAIEIRPDVPQTLTGLLSVLYLQRFLAKKNRATLAAGAFFLALSFLFLQKTIFLMLV
;
A
#
# COMPACT_ATOMS: atom_id res chain seq x y z
N MET A 1 -10.53 14.84 -11.10
CA MET A 1 -10.23 13.67 -10.24
C MET A 1 -11.26 12.57 -10.27
N ALA A 2 -12.57 12.84 -10.13
CA ALA A 2 -13.59 11.78 -10.10
C ALA A 2 -13.56 10.84 -11.33
N VAL A 3 -13.42 11.40 -12.53
CA VAL A 3 -13.28 10.60 -13.77
C VAL A 3 -12.07 9.69 -13.73
N LEU A 4 -10.91 10.20 -13.29
CA LEU A 4 -9.69 9.41 -13.17
C LEU A 4 -9.90 8.27 -12.17
N ILE A 5 -10.43 8.57 -10.98
CA ILE A 5 -10.71 7.55 -9.96
C ILE A 5 -11.65 6.46 -10.50
N ALA A 6 -12.70 6.83 -11.25
CA ALA A 6 -13.60 5.87 -11.88
C ALA A 6 -12.91 4.99 -12.93
N ILE A 7 -11.99 5.57 -13.72
CA ILE A 7 -11.15 4.82 -14.66
C ILE A 7 -10.27 3.81 -13.89
N VAL A 8 -9.57 4.26 -12.84
CA VAL A 8 -8.69 3.39 -12.03
C VAL A 8 -9.47 2.28 -11.34
N PHE A 9 -10.67 2.60 -10.83
CA PHE A 9 -11.57 1.61 -10.26
C PHE A 9 -11.97 0.56 -11.30
N SER A 10 -12.39 0.97 -12.49
CA SER A 10 -12.71 0.07 -13.60
C SER A 10 -11.51 -0.80 -14.02
N MET A 11 -10.31 -0.21 -14.05
CA MET A 11 -9.06 -0.92 -14.35
C MET A 11 -8.75 -2.01 -13.32
N SER A 12 -9.16 -1.84 -12.07
CA SER A 12 -8.98 -2.85 -11.02
C SER A 12 -9.71 -4.16 -11.33
N PHE A 13 -10.77 -4.12 -12.15
CA PHE A 13 -11.53 -5.30 -12.56
C PHE A 13 -11.16 -5.82 -13.95
N THR A 14 -10.78 -4.93 -14.87
CA THR A 14 -10.67 -5.25 -16.30
C THR A 14 -9.25 -5.56 -16.76
N ARG A 15 -8.23 -5.16 -15.99
CA ARG A 15 -6.83 -5.37 -16.37
C ARG A 15 -6.38 -6.80 -16.14
N ILE A 16 -5.49 -7.28 -17.02
CA ILE A 16 -4.79 -8.56 -16.90
C ILE A 16 -4.02 -8.63 -15.58
N PHE A 17 -3.98 -9.80 -14.96
CA PHE A 17 -3.22 -10.04 -13.73
C PHE A 17 -1.72 -10.10 -14.00
N ASP A 18 -0.97 -9.32 -13.23
CA ASP A 18 0.48 -9.38 -13.20
C ASP A 18 0.93 -10.66 -12.44
N PRO A 19 2.00 -11.34 -12.86
CA PRO A 19 2.50 -12.54 -12.17
C PRO A 19 2.74 -12.33 -10.66
N ASP A 20 3.13 -11.12 -10.25
CA ASP A 20 3.33 -10.80 -8.83
C ASP A 20 2.03 -10.94 -8.02
N GLU A 21 0.87 -10.65 -8.61
CA GLU A 21 -0.43 -10.76 -7.94
C GLU A 21 -0.76 -12.21 -7.59
N PHE A 22 -0.47 -13.12 -8.53
CA PHE A 22 -0.59 -14.55 -8.29
C PHE A 22 0.44 -15.04 -7.29
N PHE A 23 1.66 -14.51 -7.31
CA PHE A 23 2.69 -14.88 -6.34
C PHE A 23 2.22 -14.60 -4.90
N PHE A 24 1.81 -13.38 -4.57
CA PHE A 24 1.37 -13.05 -3.21
C PHE A 24 0.09 -13.80 -2.81
N SER A 25 -0.84 -13.99 -3.75
CA SER A 25 -2.07 -14.74 -3.48
C SER A 25 -1.79 -16.22 -3.24
N HIS A 26 -0.91 -16.83 -4.05
CA HIS A 26 -0.55 -18.25 -3.92
C HIS A 26 0.21 -18.51 -2.62
N ILE A 27 1.19 -17.69 -2.25
CA ILE A 27 1.88 -17.83 -0.96
C ILE A 27 0.89 -17.78 0.21
N SER A 28 -0.07 -16.87 0.17
CA SER A 28 -1.09 -16.73 1.22
C SER A 28 -2.05 -17.93 1.26
N TRP A 29 -2.37 -18.50 0.08
CA TRP A 29 -3.13 -19.74 -0.04
C TRP A 29 -2.38 -20.94 0.56
N LYS A 30 -1.06 -21.04 0.34
CA LYS A 30 -0.23 -22.08 0.97
C LYS A 30 -0.26 -21.98 2.50
N MET A 31 -0.12 -20.76 3.02
CA MET A 31 -0.22 -20.48 4.45
C MET A 31 -1.57 -20.90 5.03
N LEU A 32 -2.66 -20.58 4.34
CA LEU A 32 -4.01 -21.01 4.71
C LEU A 32 -4.15 -22.55 4.80
N HIS A 33 -3.43 -23.28 3.95
CA HIS A 33 -3.40 -24.75 3.93
C HIS A 33 -2.41 -25.36 4.93
N GLY A 34 -1.84 -24.56 5.81
CA GLY A 34 -0.99 -25.02 6.91
C GLY A 34 0.49 -25.14 6.56
N GLU A 35 0.91 -24.77 5.35
CA GLU A 35 2.34 -24.70 5.01
C GLU A 35 2.99 -23.51 5.71
N LYS A 36 4.10 -23.78 6.40
CA LYS A 36 4.82 -22.81 7.22
C LYS A 36 5.90 -22.11 6.42
N LEU A 37 5.81 -20.79 6.42
CA LEU A 37 6.80 -19.91 5.82
C LEU A 37 8.21 -20.19 6.38
N TYR A 38 9.22 -20.23 5.52
CA TYR A 38 10.63 -20.51 5.82
C TYR A 38 10.95 -21.93 6.29
N LEU A 39 9.94 -22.79 6.50
CA LEU A 39 10.13 -24.20 6.83
C LEU A 39 9.78 -25.08 5.63
N ASP A 40 8.59 -24.89 5.08
CA ASP A 40 8.08 -25.69 3.96
C ASP A 40 8.39 -25.02 2.61
N PHE A 41 8.56 -23.70 2.59
CA PHE A 41 8.93 -22.95 1.39
C PHE A 41 9.62 -21.61 1.72
N LEU A 42 10.43 -21.13 0.76
CA LEU A 42 11.18 -19.88 0.88
C LEU A 42 10.46 -18.72 0.19
N VAL A 43 10.40 -17.56 0.86
CA VAL A 43 9.94 -16.29 0.30
C VAL A 43 10.98 -15.21 0.58
N LEU A 44 11.49 -14.56 -0.45
CA LEU A 44 12.50 -13.50 -0.31
C LEU A 44 11.89 -12.14 0.06
N HIS A 45 10.58 -12.00 -0.05
CA HIS A 45 9.85 -10.80 0.36
C HIS A 45 9.42 -10.90 1.82
N HIS A 46 9.23 -9.75 2.48
CA HIS A 46 8.66 -9.77 3.82
C HIS A 46 7.19 -10.22 3.74
N PRO A 47 6.74 -11.08 4.67
CA PRO A 47 5.46 -11.78 4.52
C PRO A 47 4.25 -11.01 5.06
N LEU A 48 4.41 -9.76 5.49
CA LEU A 48 3.31 -9.03 6.15
C LEU A 48 2.07 -8.94 5.25
N LEU A 49 2.25 -8.70 3.95
CA LEU A 49 1.11 -8.70 3.03
C LEU A 49 0.43 -10.07 2.98
N ASN A 50 1.18 -11.16 2.98
CA ASN A 50 0.62 -12.51 2.90
C ASN A 50 -0.24 -12.84 4.13
N PHE A 51 0.21 -12.44 5.32
CA PHE A 51 -0.60 -12.56 6.54
C PHE A 51 -1.90 -11.75 6.49
N LEU A 52 -1.94 -10.65 5.74
CA LEU A 52 -3.17 -9.86 5.56
C LEU A 52 -4.09 -10.45 4.48
N ILE A 53 -3.53 -11.09 3.45
CA ILE A 53 -4.28 -11.72 2.36
C ILE A 53 -4.92 -13.04 2.83
N GLU A 54 -4.20 -13.85 3.61
CA GLU A 54 -4.64 -15.16 4.10
C GLU A 54 -6.08 -15.15 4.67
N PRO A 55 -6.45 -14.30 5.66
CA PRO A 55 -7.81 -14.28 6.19
C PRO A 55 -8.86 -13.80 5.17
N ILE A 56 -8.47 -13.01 4.17
CA ILE A 56 -9.37 -12.59 3.09
C ILE A 56 -9.69 -13.79 2.19
N ILE A 57 -8.69 -14.62 1.88
CA ILE A 57 -8.91 -15.87 1.13
C ILE A 57 -9.78 -16.82 1.95
N ALA A 58 -9.53 -16.96 3.25
CA ALA A 58 -10.34 -17.81 4.12
C ALA A 58 -11.83 -17.39 4.13
N PHE A 59 -12.11 -16.08 4.14
CA PHE A 59 -13.46 -15.55 4.22
C PHE A 59 -14.22 -15.56 2.89
N PHE A 60 -13.58 -15.14 1.78
CA PHE A 60 -14.22 -15.08 0.45
C PHE A 60 -14.11 -16.38 -0.35
N GLY A 61 -13.23 -17.29 0.09
CA GLY A 61 -12.97 -18.60 -0.52
C GLY A 61 -11.90 -18.57 -1.60
N GLU A 62 -11.51 -19.76 -2.05
CA GLU A 62 -10.44 -19.99 -3.04
C GLU A 62 -10.96 -19.87 -4.48
N LYS A 63 -11.35 -18.66 -4.86
CA LYS A 63 -11.99 -18.39 -6.17
C LYS A 63 -11.29 -17.24 -6.88
N ALA A 64 -11.38 -17.19 -8.21
CA ALA A 64 -10.85 -16.07 -8.99
C ALA A 64 -11.47 -14.71 -8.59
N SER A 65 -12.73 -14.69 -8.15
CA SER A 65 -13.39 -13.48 -7.64
C SER A 65 -12.71 -12.91 -6.40
N THR A 66 -12.04 -13.74 -5.59
CA THR A 66 -11.31 -13.30 -4.40
C THR A 66 -10.11 -12.42 -4.76
N LEU A 67 -9.48 -12.66 -5.91
CA LEU A 67 -8.42 -11.79 -6.42
C LEU A 67 -8.95 -10.38 -6.76
N LEU A 68 -10.19 -10.29 -7.25
CA LEU A 68 -10.84 -8.99 -7.48
C LEU A 68 -11.11 -8.26 -6.15
N VAL A 69 -11.50 -8.99 -5.09
CA VAL A 69 -11.66 -8.42 -3.74
C VAL A 69 -10.33 -7.87 -3.22
N LEU A 70 -9.23 -8.61 -3.40
CA LEU A 70 -7.89 -8.15 -3.02
C LEU A 70 -7.47 -6.88 -3.78
N ARG A 71 -7.77 -6.81 -5.09
CA ARG A 71 -7.56 -5.58 -5.89
C ARG A 71 -8.41 -4.41 -5.41
N VAL A 72 -9.65 -4.64 -4.96
CA VAL A 72 -10.44 -3.58 -4.32
C VAL A 72 -9.74 -3.08 -3.05
N GLY A 73 -9.14 -3.97 -2.26
CA GLY A 73 -8.29 -3.58 -1.12
C GLY A 73 -7.11 -2.70 -1.52
N MET A 74 -6.42 -3.03 -2.62
CA MET A 74 -5.33 -2.22 -3.15
C MET A 74 -5.81 -0.87 -3.69
N PHE A 75 -6.95 -0.85 -4.37
CA PHE A 75 -7.59 0.38 -4.81
C PHE A 75 -7.96 1.31 -3.64
N LEU A 76 -8.49 0.77 -2.54
CA LEU A 76 -8.74 1.55 -1.32
C LEU A 76 -7.42 2.11 -0.75
N THR A 77 -6.35 1.33 -0.77
CA THR A 77 -5.01 1.77 -0.37
C THR A 77 -4.50 2.90 -1.28
N PHE A 78 -4.70 2.80 -2.59
CA PHE A 78 -4.41 3.86 -3.57
C PHE A 78 -5.15 5.17 -3.25
N LEU A 79 -6.45 5.10 -2.91
CA LEU A 79 -7.21 6.29 -2.50
C LEU A 79 -6.63 6.93 -1.24
N LEU A 80 -6.21 6.11 -0.27
CA LEU A 80 -5.56 6.60 0.95
C LEU A 80 -4.19 7.23 0.65
N ILE A 81 -3.39 6.68 -0.27
CA ILE A 81 -2.13 7.28 -0.73
C ILE A 81 -2.38 8.69 -1.29
N ILE A 82 -3.41 8.83 -2.15
CA ILE A 82 -3.81 10.13 -2.69
C ILE A 82 -4.21 11.10 -1.58
N ALA A 83 -5.04 10.65 -0.63
CA ALA A 83 -5.50 11.49 0.48
C ALA A 83 -4.34 11.95 1.38
N VAL A 84 -3.40 11.05 1.70
CA VAL A 84 -2.23 11.38 2.53
C VAL A 84 -1.29 12.31 1.78
N THR A 85 -1.07 12.10 0.47
CA THR A 85 -0.28 13.00 -0.38
C THR A 85 -0.86 14.42 -0.39
N TYR A 86 -2.18 14.54 -0.54
CA TYR A 86 -2.88 15.81 -0.43
C TYR A 86 -2.61 16.49 0.92
N ARG A 87 -2.74 15.74 2.03
CA ARG A 87 -2.55 16.28 3.39
C ARG A 87 -1.12 16.74 3.66
N ILE A 88 -0.12 15.98 3.21
CA ILE A 88 1.30 16.36 3.34
C ILE A 88 1.52 17.71 2.65
N ALA A 89 1.09 17.83 1.39
CA ALA A 89 1.26 19.06 0.61
C ALA A 89 0.43 20.25 1.14
N GLU A 90 -0.79 20.00 1.63
CA GLU A 90 -1.64 21.03 2.24
C GLU A 90 -1.00 21.59 3.53
N GLU A 91 -0.47 20.72 4.39
CA GLU A 91 0.19 21.11 5.64
C GLU A 91 1.57 21.75 5.42
N ALA A 92 2.27 21.42 4.34
CA ALA A 92 3.58 21.97 4.02
C ALA A 92 3.50 23.31 3.26
N PHE A 93 2.46 23.48 2.44
CA PHE A 93 2.30 24.62 1.54
C PHE A 93 0.88 25.17 1.62
N ASN A 94 0.02 24.82 0.67
CA ASN A 94 -1.36 25.27 0.57
C ASN A 94 -2.22 24.26 -0.23
N ARG A 95 -3.52 24.54 -0.32
CA ARG A 95 -4.50 23.66 -0.99
C ARG A 95 -4.32 23.54 -2.50
N GLU A 96 -3.80 24.58 -3.15
CA GLU A 96 -3.56 24.57 -4.59
C GLU A 96 -2.39 23.65 -4.92
N THR A 97 -1.27 23.80 -4.19
CA THR A 97 -0.12 22.89 -4.28
C THR A 97 -0.54 21.46 -4.01
N ALA A 98 -1.37 21.22 -2.99
CA ALA A 98 -1.88 19.88 -2.68
C ALA A 98 -2.70 19.26 -3.82
N ALA A 99 -3.58 20.04 -4.44
CA ALA A 99 -4.35 19.60 -5.59
C ALA A 99 -3.44 19.27 -6.79
N ILE A 100 -2.46 20.13 -7.08
CA ILE A 100 -1.49 19.92 -8.15
C ILE A 100 -0.65 18.66 -7.87
N SER A 101 -0.16 18.45 -6.64
CA SER A 101 0.62 17.26 -6.27
C SER A 101 -0.14 15.97 -6.51
N VAL A 102 -1.43 15.90 -6.13
CA VAL A 102 -2.26 14.72 -6.38
C VAL A 102 -2.54 14.52 -7.86
N ILE A 103 -2.78 15.58 -8.62
CA ILE A 103 -2.98 15.51 -10.07
C ILE A 103 -1.73 14.97 -10.75
N LEU A 104 -0.55 15.51 -10.39
CA LEU A 104 0.73 15.05 -10.92
C LEU A 104 0.96 13.57 -10.59
N LEU A 105 0.80 13.17 -9.32
CA LEU A 105 0.93 11.77 -8.91
C LEU A 105 -0.01 10.86 -9.69
N SER A 106 -1.29 11.26 -9.81
CA SER A 106 -2.32 10.47 -10.49
C SER A 106 -2.18 10.46 -12.02
N SER A 107 -1.42 11.40 -12.59
CA SER A 107 -1.10 11.39 -14.03
C SER A 107 -0.02 10.38 -14.39
N SER A 108 0.73 9.86 -13.40
CA SER A 108 1.70 8.81 -13.62
C SER A 108 1.01 7.47 -13.90
N VAL A 109 1.10 7.03 -15.16
CA VAL A 109 0.58 5.71 -15.59
C VAL A 109 1.19 4.59 -14.75
N PHE A 110 2.48 4.69 -14.42
CA PHE A 110 3.16 3.70 -13.60
C PHE A 110 2.54 3.61 -12.20
N PHE A 111 2.33 4.74 -11.54
CA PHE A 111 1.71 4.76 -10.22
C PHE A 111 0.28 4.20 -10.27
N VAL A 112 -0.55 4.69 -11.18
CA VAL A 112 -1.97 4.30 -11.27
C VAL A 112 -2.13 2.81 -11.57
N THR A 113 -1.30 2.25 -12.45
CA THR A 113 -1.41 0.84 -12.84
C THR A 113 -0.87 -0.11 -11.77
N LYS A 114 0.22 0.26 -11.10
CA LYS A 114 0.85 -0.60 -10.07
C LYS A 114 0.17 -0.50 -8.72
N ALA A 115 -0.40 0.64 -8.36
CA ALA A 115 -1.07 0.84 -7.07
C ALA A 115 -2.40 0.07 -6.92
N ILE A 116 -2.89 -0.58 -7.96
CA ILE A 116 -4.09 -1.43 -7.94
C ILE A 116 -3.78 -2.93 -8.08
N GLU A 117 -2.51 -3.29 -8.27
CA GLU A 117 -2.06 -4.69 -8.27
C GLU A 117 -1.89 -5.19 -6.82
N ILE A 118 -2.16 -6.48 -6.58
CA ILE A 118 -1.94 -7.14 -5.29
C ILE A 118 -0.43 -7.23 -5.01
N ARG A 119 0.13 -6.20 -4.38
CA ARG A 119 1.57 -6.08 -4.14
C ARG A 119 1.88 -5.39 -2.81
N PRO A 120 3.04 -5.69 -2.19
CA PRO A 120 3.41 -5.10 -0.92
C PRO A 120 3.84 -3.64 -1.05
N ASP A 121 4.27 -3.18 -2.23
CA ASP A 121 4.67 -1.79 -2.46
C ASP A 121 3.52 -0.78 -2.24
N VAL A 122 2.27 -1.19 -2.45
CA VAL A 122 1.10 -0.32 -2.27
C VAL A 122 0.89 0.04 -0.78
N PRO A 123 0.65 -0.90 0.14
CA PRO A 123 0.54 -0.59 1.57
C PRO A 123 1.87 -0.09 2.17
N GLN A 124 3.03 -0.51 1.64
CA GLN A 124 4.32 0.04 2.03
C GLN A 124 4.42 1.54 1.75
N THR A 125 3.95 1.99 0.58
CA THR A 125 3.93 3.41 0.20
C THR A 125 2.99 4.20 1.09
N LEU A 126 1.77 3.69 1.36
CA LEU A 126 0.82 4.34 2.25
C LEU A 126 1.41 4.58 3.65
N THR A 127 1.96 3.52 4.25
CA THR A 127 2.54 3.57 5.59
C THR A 127 3.80 4.44 5.63
N GLY A 128 4.62 4.42 4.58
CA GLY A 128 5.76 5.34 4.44
C GLY A 128 5.33 6.81 4.40
N LEU A 129 4.29 7.15 3.62
CA LEU A 129 3.75 8.51 3.57
C LEU A 129 3.11 8.95 4.90
N LEU A 130 2.42 8.05 5.59
CA LEU A 130 1.91 8.33 6.93
C LEU A 130 3.05 8.64 7.90
N SER A 131 4.16 7.90 7.84
CA SER A 131 5.36 8.21 8.63
C SER A 131 5.85 9.64 8.36
N VAL A 132 5.99 10.02 7.08
CA VAL A 132 6.41 11.37 6.68
C VAL A 132 5.45 12.44 7.21
N LEU A 133 4.13 12.24 7.07
CA LEU A 133 3.12 13.18 7.57
C LEU A 133 3.25 13.38 9.09
N TYR A 134 3.40 12.31 9.85
CA TYR A 134 3.54 12.40 11.32
C TYR A 134 4.88 12.98 11.74
N LEU A 135 5.95 12.72 11.00
CA LEU A 135 7.25 13.35 11.21
C LEU A 135 7.17 14.86 10.97
N GLN A 136 6.55 15.31 9.88
CA GLN A 136 6.30 16.74 9.60
C GLN A 136 5.53 17.41 10.75
N ARG A 137 4.46 16.77 11.23
CA ARG A 137 3.68 17.26 12.39
C ARG A 137 4.50 17.31 13.68
N PHE A 138 5.38 16.32 13.90
CA PHE A 138 6.33 16.35 15.00
C PHE A 138 7.30 17.51 14.87
N LEU A 139 7.86 17.75 13.69
CA LEU A 139 8.81 18.85 13.49
C LEU A 139 8.17 20.21 13.78
N ALA A 140 6.88 20.38 13.45
CA ALA A 140 6.12 21.59 13.72
C ALA A 140 5.74 21.78 15.21
N LYS A 141 5.28 20.72 15.90
CA LYS A 141 4.70 20.84 17.26
C LYS A 141 5.56 20.23 18.39
N LYS A 142 6.62 19.51 18.05
CA LYS A 142 7.50 18.74 18.95
C LYS A 142 6.75 17.76 19.88
N ASN A 143 5.59 17.27 19.46
CA ASN A 143 4.79 16.32 20.22
C ASN A 143 5.35 14.89 20.10
N ARG A 144 5.71 14.26 21.23
CA ARG A 144 6.25 12.89 21.24
C ARG A 144 5.26 11.85 20.71
N ALA A 145 3.96 12.07 20.86
CA ALA A 145 2.95 11.15 20.33
C ALA A 145 2.98 11.10 18.79
N THR A 146 3.21 12.23 18.12
CA THR A 146 3.32 12.25 16.65
C THR A 146 4.63 11.61 16.18
N LEU A 147 5.72 11.75 16.94
CA LEU A 147 6.97 11.04 16.65
C LEU A 147 6.79 9.52 16.77
N ALA A 148 6.16 9.05 17.85
CA ALA A 148 5.87 7.63 18.05
C ALA A 148 4.97 7.06 16.95
N ALA A 149 3.94 7.81 16.54
CA ALA A 149 3.09 7.41 15.41
C ALA A 149 3.89 7.33 14.10
N GLY A 150 4.75 8.31 13.82
CA GLY A 150 5.63 8.27 12.65
C GLY A 150 6.55 7.05 12.64
N ALA A 151 7.24 6.78 13.75
CA ALA A 151 8.10 5.62 13.91
C ALA A 151 7.35 4.29 13.75
N PHE A 152 6.12 4.19 14.28
CA PHE A 152 5.26 3.03 14.10
C PHE A 152 4.94 2.78 12.63
N PHE A 153 4.51 3.81 11.90
CA PHE A 153 4.21 3.67 10.47
C PHE A 153 5.46 3.38 9.63
N LEU A 154 6.62 3.91 10.02
CA LEU A 154 7.90 3.60 9.37
C LEU A 154 8.28 2.12 9.55
N ALA A 155 8.13 1.60 10.77
CA ALA A 155 8.35 0.17 11.05
C ALA A 155 7.37 -0.70 10.26
N LEU A 156 6.09 -0.31 10.20
CA LEU A 156 5.08 -1.03 9.42
C LEU A 156 5.42 -1.03 7.92
N SER A 157 5.90 0.09 7.39
CA SER A 157 6.36 0.20 6.01
C SER A 157 7.54 -0.74 5.73
N PHE A 158 8.50 -0.84 6.65
CA PHE A 158 9.62 -1.77 6.57
C PHE A 158 9.18 -3.24 6.61
N LEU A 159 8.16 -3.58 7.40
CA LEU A 159 7.60 -4.93 7.44
C LEU A 159 6.92 -5.36 6.14
N PHE A 160 6.51 -4.42 5.29
CA PHE A 160 6.07 -4.76 3.93
C PHE A 160 7.25 -4.96 2.96
N LEU A 161 8.23 -4.05 2.97
CA LEU A 161 9.45 -4.17 2.14
C LEU A 161 10.68 -3.56 2.83
N GLN A 162 11.79 -4.31 2.79
CA GLN A 162 13.11 -3.84 3.25
C GLN A 162 13.62 -2.55 2.57
N LYS A 163 13.10 -2.22 1.38
CA LYS A 163 13.49 -1.01 0.62
C LYS A 163 13.21 0.29 1.38
N THR A 164 12.31 0.26 2.36
CA THR A 164 12.05 1.38 3.26
C THR A 164 13.27 1.79 4.09
N ILE A 165 14.32 0.97 4.18
CA ILE A 165 15.56 1.33 4.89
C ILE A 165 16.17 2.66 4.42
N PHE A 166 15.96 3.05 3.16
CA PHE A 166 16.42 4.35 2.66
C PHE A 166 15.70 5.54 3.31
N LEU A 167 14.46 5.36 3.79
CA LEU A 167 13.75 6.38 4.58
C LEU A 167 14.22 6.42 6.04
N MET A 168 14.91 5.37 6.53
CA MET A 168 15.41 5.30 7.91
C MET A 168 16.84 5.83 8.05
N LEU A 169 17.65 5.71 6.99
CA LEU A 169 19.08 6.04 7.01
C LEU A 169 19.40 7.50 6.61
N VAL A 170 18.40 8.23 6.11
CA VAL A 170 18.50 9.66 5.72
C VAL A 170 17.93 10.52 6.82
#